data_AF-A0A3D9FVV1-F1
#
_entry.id   AF-A0A3D9FVV1-F1
#
_cell.length_a   1.000
_cell.length_b   1.000
_cell.length_c   1.000
_cell.angle_alpha   90.00
_cell.angle_beta   90.00
_cell.angle_gamma   90.00
#
_symmetry.space_group_name_H-M   'P 1'
#
loop_
_entity.id
_entity.type
_entity.pdbx_description
1 polymer ?
#
loop_
_entity_poly.entity_id
_entity_poly.type
_entity_poly.pdbx_seq_one_letter_code
_entity_poly.pdbx_strand_id
1 'polypeptide(L)'
;MDVLNKKHFLTVKDHSVSKEIFDLYHDEDLDMLITSPQPDLENLGRYYESEDYISHTDNKRSVFEKAYHFVKSIALKNKLNLINSEQTQKGKILDIGAGTGDFLLTAKNDGWNVIGVEPSDRAKNIAKQKGISFVEETASLENNSFDVITMWHVLEHVPNLELQIQELKRLLKPTGTLIVAVPNFKSFDAIHYGEFWAAFDVPIHFWHFSKKAIQLLFEKVDMKLEKVLPMKFDSFYVSLLSEKYKTGKMNFISAFFVGLRSNLKASSTKEYSSHIYVLKNNQNAK
;
A
#
# COMPACT_ATOMS: atom_id res chain seq x y z
N MET A 1 -13.44 -13.61 -2.71
CA MET A 1 -13.09 -14.48 -3.86
C MET A 1 -12.78 -15.85 -3.31
N ASP A 2 -13.27 -16.90 -3.97
CA ASP A 2 -13.06 -18.29 -3.54
C ASP A 2 -11.73 -18.84 -4.09
N VAL A 3 -10.99 -19.60 -3.27
CA VAL A 3 -9.72 -20.24 -3.63
C VAL A 3 -9.89 -21.68 -4.14
N LEU A 4 -11.10 -22.26 -4.10
CA LEU A 4 -11.37 -23.68 -4.42
C LEU A 4 -10.84 -24.15 -5.79
N ASN A 5 -10.73 -23.25 -6.78
CA ASN A 5 -10.22 -23.56 -8.12
C ASN A 5 -8.91 -22.84 -8.46
N LYS A 6 -8.21 -22.28 -7.46
CA LYS A 6 -6.99 -21.52 -7.65
C LYS A 6 -5.77 -22.40 -7.38
N LYS A 7 -4.66 -22.09 -8.05
CA LYS A 7 -3.44 -22.90 -7.95
C LYS A 7 -2.67 -22.52 -6.69
N HIS A 8 -2.29 -23.49 -5.86
CA HIS A 8 -1.38 -23.22 -4.75
C HIS A 8 -0.06 -22.62 -5.28
N PHE A 9 0.38 -21.52 -4.67
CA PHE A 9 1.59 -20.80 -5.07
C PHE A 9 2.72 -21.00 -4.07
N LEU A 10 2.46 -20.72 -2.78
CA LEU A 10 3.45 -20.76 -1.70
C LEU A 10 2.76 -20.81 -0.34
N THR A 11 3.41 -21.44 0.63
CA THR A 11 3.02 -21.39 2.04
C THR A 11 3.90 -20.37 2.78
N VAL A 12 3.30 -19.48 3.56
CA VAL A 12 3.95 -18.35 4.24
C VAL A 12 3.58 -18.34 5.71
N LYS A 13 4.55 -18.03 6.58
CA LYS A 13 4.31 -17.84 8.01
C LYS A 13 4.04 -16.37 8.31
N ASP A 14 3.10 -16.08 9.21
CA ASP A 14 2.98 -14.76 9.82
C ASP A 14 4.21 -14.50 10.72
N HIS A 15 5.20 -13.81 10.17
CA HIS A 15 6.41 -13.45 10.90
C HIS A 15 6.21 -12.27 11.85
N SER A 16 5.11 -11.53 11.72
CA SER A 16 4.81 -10.31 12.44
C SER A 16 4.23 -10.64 13.81
N VAL A 17 3.10 -11.36 13.87
CA VAL A 17 2.30 -11.48 15.11
C VAL A 17 2.07 -12.94 15.52
N SER A 18 1.13 -13.61 14.84
CA SER A 18 0.53 -14.87 15.31
C SER A 18 1.46 -16.08 15.19
N LYS A 19 2.45 -16.03 14.27
CA LYS A 19 3.30 -17.18 13.90
C LYS A 19 2.53 -18.34 13.26
N GLU A 20 1.26 -18.12 12.92
CA GLU A 20 0.43 -19.05 12.15
C GLU A 20 0.93 -19.15 10.70
N ILE A 21 0.46 -20.18 9.98
CA ILE A 21 0.84 -20.45 8.59
C ILE A 21 -0.38 -20.24 7.70
N PHE A 22 -0.16 -19.59 6.57
CA PHE A 22 -1.15 -19.29 5.55
C PHE A 22 -0.64 -19.73 4.18
N ASP A 23 -1.57 -20.10 3.30
CA ASP A 23 -1.28 -20.42 1.92
C ASP A 23 -1.62 -19.23 1.02
N LEU A 24 -0.80 -19.03 -0.01
CA LEU A 24 -1.08 -18.12 -1.10
C LEU A 24 -1.51 -18.93 -2.32
N TYR A 25 -2.66 -18.57 -2.88
CA TYR A 25 -3.20 -19.18 -4.09
C TYR A 25 -3.15 -18.19 -5.25
N HIS A 26 -2.65 -18.61 -6.40
CA HIS A 26 -2.59 -17.80 -7.62
C HIS A 26 -3.91 -17.88 -8.38
N ASP A 27 -4.53 -16.71 -8.54
CA ASP A 27 -5.60 -16.48 -9.51
C ASP A 27 -4.98 -16.16 -10.87
N GLU A 28 -5.01 -17.12 -11.80
CA GLU A 28 -4.41 -16.97 -13.14
C GLU A 28 -5.19 -15.97 -14.02
N ASP A 29 -6.50 -15.83 -13.81
CA ASP A 29 -7.36 -14.94 -14.60
C ASP A 29 -6.98 -13.48 -14.34
N LEU A 30 -6.98 -13.11 -13.04
CA LEU A 30 -6.61 -11.78 -12.59
C LEU A 30 -5.09 -11.58 -12.50
N ASP A 31 -4.32 -12.66 -12.40
CA ASP A 31 -2.88 -12.65 -12.16
C ASP A 31 -2.51 -11.99 -10.82
N MET A 32 -3.09 -12.48 -9.73
CA MET A 32 -2.82 -12.04 -8.34
C MET A 32 -2.81 -13.23 -7.39
N LEU A 33 -2.18 -13.07 -6.23
CA LEU A 33 -2.25 -14.08 -5.17
C LEU A 33 -3.30 -13.70 -4.12
N ILE A 34 -3.91 -14.73 -3.52
CA ILE A 34 -4.94 -14.62 -2.49
C ILE A 34 -4.43 -15.36 -1.26
N THR A 35 -4.39 -14.67 -0.12
CA THR A 35 -4.08 -15.28 1.18
C THR A 35 -5.26 -16.13 1.66
N SER A 36 -4.99 -17.35 2.13
CA SER A 36 -5.99 -18.27 2.65
C SER A 36 -5.46 -19.08 3.84
N PRO A 37 -6.28 -19.32 4.89
CA PRO A 37 -7.58 -18.71 5.11
C PRO A 37 -7.48 -17.20 5.36
N GLN A 38 -8.49 -16.44 4.93
CA GLN A 38 -8.61 -15.03 5.33
C GLN A 38 -9.20 -14.96 6.74
N PRO A 39 -8.61 -14.18 7.66
CA PRO A 39 -9.18 -13.98 8.99
C PRO A 39 -10.58 -13.39 8.94
N ASP A 40 -11.45 -13.86 9.83
CA ASP A 40 -12.74 -13.21 10.08
C ASP A 40 -12.53 -11.79 10.59
N LEU A 41 -13.40 -10.85 10.21
CA LEU A 41 -13.30 -9.44 10.59
C LEU A 41 -13.27 -9.23 12.12
N GLU A 42 -14.00 -10.06 12.87
CA GLU A 42 -14.03 -10.01 14.34
C GLU A 42 -12.67 -10.38 14.96
N ASN A 43 -11.91 -11.25 14.30
CA ASN A 43 -10.62 -11.74 14.76
C ASN A 43 -9.43 -11.00 14.13
N LEU A 44 -9.68 -10.14 13.13
CA LEU A 44 -8.64 -9.46 12.38
C LEU A 44 -7.75 -8.58 13.26
N GLY A 45 -8.34 -7.95 14.29
CA GLY A 45 -7.62 -7.08 15.23
C GLY A 45 -6.38 -7.73 15.86
N ARG A 46 -6.44 -9.03 16.18
CA ARG A 46 -5.34 -9.78 16.80
C ARG A 46 -4.07 -9.83 15.95
N TYR A 47 -4.21 -9.71 14.62
CA TYR A 47 -3.08 -9.71 13.69
C TYR A 47 -2.45 -8.32 13.52
N TYR A 48 -3.06 -7.26 14.06
CA TYR A 48 -2.50 -5.91 14.11
C TYR A 48 -1.82 -5.59 15.45
N GLU A 49 -1.97 -6.45 16.47
CA GLU A 49 -1.42 -6.29 17.83
C GLU A 49 0.09 -6.58 17.93
N SER A 50 0.90 -6.06 17.01
CA SER A 50 2.37 -6.19 17.12
C SER A 50 2.99 -5.01 17.87
N GLU A 51 3.85 -5.31 18.84
CA GLU A 51 4.74 -4.29 19.44
C GLU A 51 5.68 -3.68 18.38
N ASP A 52 5.96 -4.38 17.29
CA ASP A 52 6.82 -3.89 16.20
C ASP A 52 6.14 -2.83 15.30
N TYR A 53 4.79 -2.74 15.29
CA TYR A 53 4.06 -1.64 14.64
C TYR A 53 4.16 -0.35 15.47
N ILE A 54 4.44 -0.49 16.78
CA ILE A 54 4.53 0.60 17.75
C ILE A 54 5.83 0.45 18.55
N SER A 55 6.91 1.05 18.03
CA SER A 55 7.98 1.75 18.78
C SER A 55 9.43 1.23 18.63
N HIS A 56 10.38 2.18 18.80
CA HIS A 56 10.91 2.27 20.16
C HIS A 56 12.22 1.57 20.63
N THR A 57 13.34 1.37 19.88
CA THR A 57 14.62 0.94 20.52
C THR A 57 15.85 1.85 20.36
N ASP A 58 16.53 2.09 21.48
CA ASP A 58 17.43 3.20 21.79
C ASP A 58 18.93 2.98 21.52
N ASN A 59 19.65 4.11 21.38
CA ASN A 59 21.10 4.33 21.25
C ASN A 59 21.76 4.27 19.86
N LYS A 60 21.37 3.41 18.90
CA LYS A 60 21.88 3.50 17.49
C LYS A 60 21.07 4.46 16.60
N ARG A 61 20.12 5.16 17.20
CA ARG A 61 19.01 5.85 16.55
C ARG A 61 19.34 7.10 15.78
N SER A 62 20.21 7.99 16.26
CA SER A 62 20.27 9.34 15.66
C SER A 62 20.53 9.31 14.16
N VAL A 63 21.46 8.48 13.68
CA VAL A 63 21.77 8.39 12.25
C VAL A 63 20.68 7.65 11.47
N PHE A 64 20.19 6.52 11.98
CA PHE A 64 19.13 5.74 11.32
C PHE A 64 17.79 6.50 11.28
N GLU A 65 17.41 7.13 12.38
CA GLU A 65 16.22 7.99 12.45
C GLU A 65 16.37 9.19 11.53
N LYS A 66 17.53 9.86 11.49
CA LYS A 66 17.78 10.94 10.52
C LYS A 66 17.66 10.43 9.08
N ALA A 67 18.22 9.27 8.75
CA ALA A 67 18.10 8.67 7.43
C ALA A 67 16.65 8.30 7.10
N TYR A 68 15.91 7.72 8.05
CA TYR A 68 14.50 7.41 7.93
C TYR A 68 13.67 8.68 7.69
N HIS A 69 13.84 9.71 8.50
CA HIS A 69 13.15 11.00 8.33
C HIS A 69 13.52 11.68 7.02
N PHE A 70 14.76 11.56 6.56
CA PHE A 70 15.20 12.06 5.26
C PHE A 70 14.49 11.34 4.10
N VAL A 71 14.51 10.00 4.09
CA VAL A 71 13.82 9.19 3.07
C VAL A 71 12.31 9.46 3.11
N LYS A 72 11.72 9.56 4.30
CA LYS A 72 10.31 9.93 4.49
C LYS A 72 10.00 11.29 3.91
N SER A 73 10.83 12.31 4.13
CA SER A 73 10.67 13.64 3.55
C SER A 73 10.71 13.60 2.02
N ILE A 74 11.64 12.85 1.43
CA ILE A 74 11.69 12.63 -0.01
C ILE A 74 10.42 11.93 -0.51
N ALA A 75 9.97 10.88 0.18
CA ALA A 75 8.77 10.14 -0.20
C ALA A 75 7.52 11.04 -0.16
N LEU A 76 7.34 11.83 0.90
CA LEU A 76 6.23 12.78 1.02
C LEU A 76 6.26 13.84 -0.10
N LYS A 77 7.43 14.40 -0.40
CA LYS A 77 7.61 15.34 -1.50
C LYS A 77 7.29 14.70 -2.86
N ASN A 78 7.71 13.46 -3.09
CA ASN A 78 7.41 12.73 -4.32
C ASN A 78 5.92 12.44 -4.47
N LYS A 79 5.24 12.05 -3.39
CA LYS A 79 3.78 11.87 -3.36
C LYS A 79 3.07 13.19 -3.70
N LEU A 80 3.50 14.30 -3.09
CA LEU A 80 2.97 15.64 -3.38
C LEU A 80 3.19 16.04 -4.85
N ASN A 81 4.40 15.84 -5.38
CA ASN A 81 4.70 16.15 -6.77
C ASN A 81 3.85 15.31 -7.73
N LEU A 82 3.61 14.03 -7.41
CA LEU A 82 2.75 13.17 -8.21
C LEU A 82 1.32 13.72 -8.28
N ILE A 83 0.69 14.00 -7.14
CA ILE A 83 -0.69 14.55 -7.14
C ILE A 83 -0.76 15.87 -7.90
N ASN A 84 0.24 16.75 -7.75
CA ASN A 84 0.30 18.04 -8.44
C ASN A 84 0.51 17.89 -9.96
N SER A 85 1.18 16.82 -10.40
CA SER A 85 1.35 16.53 -11.82
C SER A 85 0.10 15.93 -12.46
N GLU A 86 -0.74 15.26 -11.68
CA GLU A 86 -1.97 14.64 -12.16
C GLU A 86 -3.19 15.56 -12.09
N GLN A 87 -3.17 16.54 -11.17
CA GLN A 87 -4.21 17.54 -10.98
C GLN A 87 -3.55 18.92 -10.78
N THR A 88 -3.64 19.76 -11.81
CA THR A 88 -2.99 21.09 -11.83
C THR A 88 -3.72 22.12 -10.99
N GLN A 89 -5.03 21.95 -10.78
CA GLN A 89 -5.83 22.79 -9.89
C GLN A 89 -5.99 22.13 -8.52
N LYS A 90 -5.77 22.91 -7.46
CA LYS A 90 -5.97 22.44 -6.09
C LYS A 90 -7.45 22.23 -5.82
N GLY A 91 -7.77 21.11 -5.21
CA GLY A 91 -9.13 20.70 -4.90
C GLY A 91 -9.19 19.91 -3.59
N LYS A 92 -10.07 18.91 -3.56
CA LYS A 92 -10.26 18.02 -2.40
C LYS A 92 -9.48 16.71 -2.59
N ILE A 93 -8.73 16.33 -1.56
CA ILE A 93 -8.02 15.04 -1.45
C ILE A 93 -8.64 14.21 -0.35
N LEU A 94 -8.95 12.95 -0.67
CA LEU A 94 -9.20 11.90 0.31
C LEU A 94 -8.00 10.95 0.36
N ASP A 95 -7.41 10.74 1.53
CA ASP A 95 -6.41 9.69 1.76
C ASP A 95 -7.01 8.60 2.64
N ILE A 96 -7.16 7.39 2.08
CA ILE A 96 -7.70 6.23 2.79
C ILE A 96 -6.52 5.47 3.38
N GLY A 97 -6.55 5.19 4.69
CA GLY A 97 -5.40 4.73 5.46
C GLY A 97 -4.38 5.84 5.70
N ALA A 98 -4.85 7.01 6.12
CA ALA A 98 -4.02 8.21 6.24
C ALA A 98 -2.97 8.15 7.38
N GLY A 99 -3.03 7.14 8.25
CA GLY A 99 -2.11 6.94 9.35
C GLY A 99 -1.99 8.18 10.23
N THR A 100 -0.75 8.58 10.54
CA THR A 100 -0.49 9.78 11.36
C THR A 100 -0.60 11.11 10.61
N GLY A 101 -1.14 11.10 9.38
CA GLY A 101 -1.52 12.30 8.63
C GLY A 101 -0.37 13.07 7.97
N ASP A 102 0.84 12.50 7.87
CA ASP A 102 2.01 13.23 7.35
C ASP A 102 1.87 13.63 5.86
N PHE A 103 1.26 12.76 5.05
CA PHE A 103 0.97 13.07 3.66
C PHE A 103 -0.10 14.16 3.54
N LEU A 104 -1.21 14.03 4.27
CA LEU A 104 -2.26 15.05 4.29
C LEU A 104 -1.74 16.40 4.81
N LEU A 105 -0.85 16.42 5.81
CA LEU A 105 -0.21 17.66 6.26
C LEU A 105 0.65 18.29 5.15
N THR A 106 1.43 17.46 4.44
CA THR A 106 2.26 17.91 3.32
C THR A 106 1.40 18.51 2.20
N ALA A 107 0.29 17.85 1.84
CA ALA A 107 -0.64 18.34 0.83
C ALA A 107 -1.41 19.60 1.29
N LYS A 108 -1.84 19.65 2.56
CA LYS A 108 -2.50 20.82 3.15
C LYS A 108 -1.61 22.07 3.11
N ASN A 109 -0.33 21.91 3.45
CA ASN A 109 0.65 23.01 3.41
C ASN A 109 0.91 23.50 1.97
N ASP A 110 0.62 22.67 0.97
CA ASP A 110 0.69 22.99 -0.46
C ASP A 110 -0.65 23.53 -1.03
N GLY A 111 -1.64 23.78 -0.16
CA GLY A 111 -2.91 24.42 -0.51
C GLY A 111 -4.05 23.45 -0.87
N TRP A 112 -3.89 22.15 -0.68
CA TRP A 112 -4.97 21.19 -0.87
C TRP A 112 -5.99 21.22 0.29
N ASN A 113 -7.26 21.00 -0.03
CA ASN A 113 -8.27 20.67 0.98
C ASN A 113 -8.21 19.16 1.24
N VAL A 114 -7.92 18.77 2.48
CA VAL A 114 -7.55 17.38 2.81
C VAL A 114 -8.51 16.76 3.80
N ILE A 115 -8.82 15.48 3.59
CA ILE A 115 -9.57 14.64 4.52
C ILE A 115 -8.99 13.23 4.53
N GLY A 116 -8.98 12.60 5.70
CA GLY A 116 -8.46 11.24 5.89
C GLY A 116 -9.52 10.25 6.35
N VAL A 117 -9.28 8.97 6.06
CA VAL A 117 -9.94 7.82 6.72
C VAL A 117 -8.83 6.99 7.36
N GLU A 118 -8.99 6.61 8.62
CA GLU A 118 -7.98 5.84 9.36
C GLU A 118 -8.63 5.04 10.50
N PRO A 119 -8.53 3.71 10.51
CA PRO A 119 -9.11 2.88 11.58
C PRO A 119 -8.42 3.06 12.94
N SER A 120 -7.13 3.40 12.98
CA SER A 120 -6.38 3.56 14.23
C SER A 120 -6.70 4.89 14.93
N ASP A 121 -7.41 4.83 16.06
CA ASP A 121 -7.67 6.00 16.91
C ASP A 121 -6.38 6.68 17.39
N ARG A 122 -5.34 5.89 17.68
CA ARG A 122 -4.03 6.42 18.04
C ARG A 122 -3.45 7.27 16.91
N ALA A 123 -3.48 6.77 15.67
CA ALA A 123 -2.97 7.49 14.52
C ALA A 123 -3.81 8.74 14.21
N LYS A 124 -5.15 8.61 14.26
CA LYS A 124 -6.10 9.75 14.15
C LYS A 124 -5.79 10.84 15.16
N ASN A 125 -5.54 10.50 16.43
CA ASN A 125 -5.26 11.48 17.48
C ASN A 125 -3.96 12.27 17.21
N ILE A 126 -2.90 11.61 16.74
CA ILE A 126 -1.66 12.27 16.34
C ILE A 126 -1.89 13.19 15.14
N ALA A 127 -2.67 12.75 14.15
CA ALA A 127 -2.97 13.52 12.95
C ALA A 127 -3.86 14.74 13.25
N LYS A 128 -4.84 14.62 14.15
CA LYS A 128 -5.70 15.72 14.61
C LYS A 128 -4.89 16.84 15.27
N GLN A 129 -3.83 16.50 16.03
CA GLN A 129 -2.90 17.49 16.60
C GLN A 129 -2.15 18.30 15.52
N LYS A 130 -2.02 17.75 14.31
CA LYS A 130 -1.45 18.44 13.12
C LYS A 130 -2.52 19.21 12.33
N GLY A 131 -3.76 19.27 12.81
CA GLY A 131 -4.88 19.94 12.16
C GLY A 131 -5.43 19.18 10.95
N ILE A 132 -5.32 17.85 10.92
CA ILE A 132 -5.90 17.01 9.87
C ILE A 132 -7.30 16.55 10.26
N SER A 133 -8.24 16.65 9.31
CA SER A 133 -9.62 16.24 9.47
C SER A 133 -9.82 14.80 9.01
N PHE A 134 -10.71 14.08 9.69
CA PHE A 134 -11.06 12.69 9.39
C PHE A 134 -12.57 12.51 9.32
N VAL A 135 -12.99 11.52 8.54
CA VAL A 135 -14.31 10.90 8.64
C VAL A 135 -14.14 9.46 9.11
N GLU A 136 -15.16 8.95 9.80
CA GLU A 136 -15.13 7.57 10.31
C GLU A 136 -15.28 6.56 9.15
N GLU A 137 -16.20 6.82 8.22
CA GLU A 137 -16.49 5.92 7.10
C GLU A 137 -16.68 6.68 5.80
N THR A 138 -16.22 6.10 4.70
CA THR A 138 -16.37 6.67 3.35
C THR A 138 -17.82 6.73 2.89
N ALA A 139 -18.69 5.87 3.42
CA ALA A 139 -20.12 5.83 3.10
C ALA A 139 -20.84 7.17 3.42
N SER A 140 -20.31 7.95 4.36
CA SER A 140 -20.83 9.28 4.72
C SER A 140 -20.47 10.38 3.72
N LEU A 141 -19.53 10.12 2.80
CA LEU A 141 -19.02 11.11 1.86
C LEU A 141 -19.88 11.18 0.60
N GLU A 142 -20.00 12.37 0.03
CA GLU A 142 -20.78 12.61 -1.19
C GLU A 142 -20.13 11.97 -2.44
N ASN A 143 -20.96 11.57 -3.39
CA ASN A 143 -20.51 11.09 -4.70
C ASN A 143 -19.75 12.19 -5.45
N ASN A 144 -18.78 11.82 -6.28
CA ASN A 144 -18.05 12.75 -7.16
C ASN A 144 -17.49 13.98 -6.43
N SER A 145 -16.95 13.80 -5.22
CA SER A 145 -16.57 14.90 -4.34
C SER A 145 -15.06 15.15 -4.29
N PHE A 146 -14.23 14.20 -4.73
CA PHE A 146 -12.77 14.27 -4.64
C PHE A 146 -12.08 14.43 -5.99
N ASP A 147 -11.14 15.37 -6.05
CA ASP A 147 -10.26 15.58 -7.21
C ASP A 147 -9.11 14.58 -7.21
N VAL A 148 -8.65 14.17 -6.02
CA VAL A 148 -7.67 13.10 -5.84
C VAL A 148 -8.11 12.17 -4.72
N ILE A 149 -7.99 10.85 -4.94
CA ILE A 149 -8.08 9.84 -3.89
C ILE A 149 -6.75 9.09 -3.85
N THR A 150 -6.18 8.90 -2.67
CA THR A 150 -4.94 8.13 -2.46
C THR A 150 -5.15 6.94 -1.54
N MET A 151 -4.46 5.84 -1.86
CA MET A 151 -4.31 4.65 -1.02
C MET A 151 -2.83 4.24 -1.03
N TRP A 152 -2.12 4.47 0.07
CA TRP A 152 -0.69 4.15 0.17
C TRP A 152 -0.48 2.88 0.98
N HIS A 153 -0.35 1.71 0.33
CA HIS A 153 -0.28 0.40 1.00
C HIS A 153 -1.51 0.11 1.86
N VAL A 154 -2.68 0.13 1.22
CA VAL A 154 -3.97 -0.05 1.89
C VAL A 154 -4.85 -1.06 1.16
N LEU A 155 -4.84 -1.06 -0.17
CA LEU A 155 -5.74 -1.89 -0.97
C LEU A 155 -5.55 -3.40 -0.69
N GLU A 156 -4.32 -3.82 -0.39
CA GLU A 156 -3.95 -5.18 0.02
C GLU A 156 -4.56 -5.61 1.35
N HIS A 157 -4.92 -4.66 2.20
CA HIS A 157 -5.54 -4.90 3.51
C HIS A 157 -7.07 -4.88 3.47
N VAL A 158 -7.70 -4.55 2.33
CA VAL A 158 -9.16 -4.35 2.30
C VAL A 158 -9.89 -5.70 2.11
N PRO A 159 -10.72 -6.14 3.07
CA PRO A 159 -11.35 -7.47 3.00
C PRO A 159 -12.30 -7.65 1.80
N ASN A 160 -13.06 -6.61 1.44
CA ASN A 160 -13.93 -6.65 0.27
C ASN A 160 -13.42 -5.72 -0.83
N LEU A 161 -12.55 -6.27 -1.67
CA LEU A 161 -11.88 -5.55 -2.75
C LEU A 161 -12.85 -4.95 -3.77
N GLU A 162 -13.93 -5.66 -4.11
CA GLU A 162 -14.91 -5.20 -5.11
C GLU A 162 -15.71 -3.99 -4.59
N LEU A 163 -16.24 -4.08 -3.36
CA LEU A 163 -16.95 -2.96 -2.74
C LEU A 163 -16.05 -1.75 -2.58
N GLN A 164 -14.79 -1.96 -2.19
CA GLN A 164 -13.84 -0.86 -2.06
C GLN A 164 -13.57 -0.17 -3.40
N ILE A 165 -13.39 -0.91 -4.48
CA ILE A 165 -13.15 -0.35 -5.81
C ILE A 165 -14.38 0.43 -6.31
N GLN A 166 -15.59 -0.10 -6.09
CA GLN A 166 -16.84 0.61 -6.39
C GLN A 166 -16.97 1.90 -5.58
N GLU A 167 -16.58 1.87 -4.31
CA GLU A 167 -16.59 3.05 -3.44
C GLU A 167 -15.60 4.13 -3.91
N LEU A 168 -14.39 3.74 -4.29
CA LEU A 168 -13.40 4.66 -4.88
C LEU A 168 -13.97 5.33 -6.14
N LYS A 169 -14.62 4.54 -7.01
CA LYS A 169 -15.28 5.03 -8.22
C LYS A 169 -16.39 6.03 -7.90
N ARG A 170 -17.24 5.73 -6.91
CA ARG A 170 -18.36 6.59 -6.48
C ARG A 170 -17.89 7.96 -5.98
N LEU A 171 -16.80 7.97 -5.20
CA LEU A 171 -16.27 9.17 -4.55
C LEU A 171 -15.47 10.07 -5.50
N LEU A 172 -14.81 9.49 -6.48
CA LEU A 172 -13.93 10.21 -7.40
C LEU A 172 -14.73 11.06 -8.39
N LYS A 173 -14.38 12.33 -8.54
CA LYS A 173 -14.95 13.20 -9.59
C LYS A 173 -14.74 12.60 -10.99
N PRO A 174 -15.58 12.94 -11.98
CA PRO A 174 -15.39 12.52 -13.37
C PRO A 174 -13.99 12.85 -13.93
N THR A 175 -13.41 14.00 -13.53
CA THR A 175 -12.07 14.44 -13.92
C THR A 175 -10.99 14.11 -12.89
N GLY A 176 -11.35 13.41 -11.80
CA GLY A 176 -10.46 13.11 -10.69
C GLY A 176 -9.42 12.05 -11.00
N THR A 177 -8.42 11.96 -10.12
CA THR A 177 -7.35 10.96 -10.21
C THR A 177 -7.35 10.07 -8.97
N LEU A 178 -7.38 8.75 -9.17
CA LEU A 178 -7.13 7.77 -8.13
C LEU A 178 -5.66 7.32 -8.18
N ILE A 179 -5.01 7.28 -7.03
CA ILE A 179 -3.62 6.85 -6.89
C ILE A 179 -3.55 5.73 -5.86
N VAL A 180 -3.11 4.55 -6.28
CA VAL A 180 -3.01 3.36 -5.43
C VAL A 180 -1.55 2.91 -5.43
N ALA A 181 -0.98 2.67 -4.27
CA ALA A 181 0.32 2.01 -4.13
C ALA A 181 0.16 0.67 -3.43
N VAL A 182 0.73 -0.38 -4.02
CA VAL A 182 0.71 -1.74 -3.48
C VAL A 182 2.03 -2.46 -3.75
N PRO A 183 2.40 -3.46 -2.91
CA PRO A 183 3.50 -4.36 -3.18
C PRO A 183 3.27 -5.18 -4.46
N ASN A 184 4.37 -5.65 -5.04
CA ASN A 184 4.36 -6.47 -6.24
C ASN A 184 5.11 -7.78 -6.03
N PHE A 185 4.35 -8.88 -5.97
CA PHE A 185 4.88 -10.22 -5.74
C PHE A 185 5.76 -10.76 -6.88
N LYS A 186 5.81 -10.06 -8.03
CA LYS A 186 6.67 -10.40 -9.18
C LYS A 186 8.05 -9.75 -9.12
N SER A 187 8.32 -8.95 -8.10
CA SER A 187 9.59 -8.28 -7.90
C SER A 187 10.75 -9.26 -7.67
N PHE A 188 11.98 -8.80 -7.92
CA PHE A 188 13.14 -9.66 -7.68
C PHE A 188 13.34 -9.98 -6.20
N ASP A 189 13.06 -9.05 -5.29
CA ASP A 189 13.14 -9.30 -3.85
C ASP A 189 12.07 -10.32 -3.40
N ALA A 190 10.86 -10.29 -3.96
CA ALA A 190 9.87 -11.35 -3.72
C ALA A 190 10.39 -12.73 -4.10
N ILE A 191 10.96 -12.85 -5.30
CA ILE A 191 11.55 -14.11 -5.78
C ILE A 191 12.76 -14.52 -4.94
N HIS A 192 13.58 -13.56 -4.49
CA HIS A 192 14.79 -13.81 -3.72
C HIS A 192 14.50 -14.31 -2.30
N TYR A 193 13.53 -13.70 -1.62
CA TYR A 193 13.19 -14.04 -0.24
C TYR A 193 12.14 -15.16 -0.13
N GLY A 194 11.33 -15.40 -1.16
CA GLY A 194 10.32 -16.46 -1.14
C GLY A 194 9.36 -16.30 0.03
N GLU A 195 9.16 -17.36 0.82
CA GLU A 195 8.31 -17.36 2.03
C GLU A 195 8.72 -16.33 3.10
N PHE A 196 9.93 -15.80 3.03
CA PHE A 196 10.41 -14.77 3.94
C PHE A 196 10.21 -13.34 3.42
N TRP A 197 9.60 -13.16 2.24
CA TRP A 197 9.40 -11.83 1.69
C TRP A 197 8.40 -11.05 2.53
N ALA A 198 8.87 -9.98 3.17
CA ALA A 198 8.11 -9.30 4.20
C ALA A 198 6.82 -8.65 3.70
N ALA A 199 6.74 -8.30 2.41
CA ALA A 199 5.54 -7.68 1.85
C ALA A 199 4.41 -8.67 1.55
N PHE A 200 4.60 -9.98 1.80
CA PHE A 200 3.46 -10.89 1.91
C PHE A 200 2.64 -10.65 3.18
N ASP A 201 3.25 -10.18 4.27
CA ASP A 201 2.63 -9.80 5.55
C ASP A 201 1.29 -10.52 5.87
N VAL A 202 1.33 -11.86 5.82
CA VAL A 202 0.13 -12.66 6.04
C VAL A 202 -0.21 -12.65 7.53
N PRO A 203 -1.50 -12.64 7.89
CA PRO A 203 -2.66 -12.68 6.99
C PRO A 203 -3.28 -11.31 6.67
N ILE A 204 -2.69 -10.22 7.13
CA ILE A 204 -3.30 -8.88 7.00
C ILE A 204 -3.22 -8.33 5.58
N HIS A 205 -2.32 -8.84 4.74
CA HIS A 205 -2.41 -8.68 3.29
C HIS A 205 -3.28 -9.81 2.74
N PHE A 206 -4.53 -9.49 2.43
CA PHE A 206 -5.49 -10.42 1.82
C PHE A 206 -5.17 -10.69 0.36
N TRP A 207 -4.56 -9.71 -0.32
CA TRP A 207 -4.39 -9.65 -1.77
C TRP A 207 -2.95 -9.27 -2.14
N HIS A 208 -2.36 -10.00 -3.09
CA HIS A 208 -1.02 -9.72 -3.61
C HIS A 208 -1.09 -9.43 -5.10
N PHE A 209 -1.00 -8.14 -5.45
CA PHE A 209 -1.32 -7.69 -6.79
C PHE A 209 -0.15 -7.79 -7.77
N SER A 210 -0.48 -8.09 -9.03
CA SER A 210 0.37 -7.73 -10.17
C SER A 210 -0.18 -6.48 -10.85
N LYS A 211 0.60 -5.91 -11.78
CA LYS A 211 0.12 -4.83 -12.66
C LYS A 211 -1.11 -5.23 -13.46
N LYS A 212 -1.17 -6.48 -13.94
CA LYS A 212 -2.32 -7.01 -14.70
C LYS A 212 -3.56 -7.08 -13.81
N ALA A 213 -3.41 -7.51 -12.55
CA ALA A 213 -4.51 -7.56 -11.61
C ALA A 213 -5.12 -6.18 -11.35
N ILE A 214 -4.28 -5.17 -11.06
CA ILE A 214 -4.76 -3.80 -10.86
C ILE A 214 -5.50 -3.30 -12.11
N GLN A 215 -4.93 -3.49 -13.30
CA GLN A 215 -5.61 -3.09 -14.53
C GLN A 215 -6.99 -3.75 -14.68
N LEU A 216 -7.07 -5.08 -14.59
CA LEU A 216 -8.33 -5.83 -14.78
C LEU A 216 -9.38 -5.52 -13.70
N LEU A 217 -8.96 -5.32 -12.46
CA LEU A 217 -9.86 -5.02 -11.35
C LEU A 217 -10.54 -3.67 -11.53
N PHE A 218 -9.78 -2.64 -11.94
CA PHE A 218 -10.33 -1.29 -12.13
C PHE A 218 -11.06 -1.11 -13.47
N GLU A 219 -10.70 -1.88 -14.52
CA GLU A 219 -11.46 -1.91 -15.78
C GLU A 219 -12.92 -2.35 -15.57
N LYS A 220 -13.19 -3.24 -14.60
CA LYS A 220 -14.56 -3.70 -14.26
C LYS A 220 -15.48 -2.58 -13.77
N VAL A 221 -14.94 -1.45 -13.33
CA VAL A 221 -15.70 -0.27 -12.87
C VAL A 221 -15.47 0.95 -13.76
N ASP A 222 -15.14 0.71 -15.03
CA ASP A 222 -14.89 1.74 -16.03
C ASP A 222 -13.82 2.76 -15.60
N MET A 223 -12.76 2.28 -14.96
CA MET A 223 -11.56 3.06 -14.66
C MET A 223 -10.40 2.54 -15.49
N LYS A 224 -9.64 3.48 -16.07
CA LYS A 224 -8.49 3.19 -16.92
C LYS A 224 -7.20 3.41 -16.14
N LEU A 225 -6.28 2.47 -16.26
CA LEU A 225 -4.89 2.61 -15.80
C LEU A 225 -4.12 3.52 -16.77
N GLU A 226 -3.67 4.68 -16.28
CA GLU A 226 -2.94 5.68 -17.08
C GLU A 226 -1.43 5.53 -16.92
N LYS A 227 -0.94 5.32 -15.70
CA LYS A 227 0.50 5.23 -15.40
C LYS A 227 0.80 4.19 -14.34
N VAL A 228 1.97 3.57 -14.47
CA VAL A 228 2.59 2.74 -13.43
C VAL A 228 3.97 3.32 -13.11
N LEU A 229 4.19 3.68 -11.85
CA LEU A 229 5.41 4.32 -11.37
C LEU A 229 6.08 3.47 -10.29
N PRO A 230 7.42 3.47 -10.17
CA PRO A 230 8.13 2.65 -9.20
C PRO A 230 8.23 3.31 -7.81
N MET A 231 8.17 2.50 -6.74
CA MET A 231 8.58 2.92 -5.39
C MET A 231 9.96 2.32 -5.06
N LYS A 232 11.03 3.06 -5.41
CA LYS A 232 12.40 2.53 -5.32
C LYS A 232 12.90 2.31 -3.89
N PHE A 233 12.35 3.03 -2.90
CA PHE A 233 12.79 2.89 -1.51
C PHE A 233 12.25 1.62 -0.86
N ASP A 234 11.10 1.13 -1.32
CA ASP A 234 10.44 -0.05 -0.77
C ASP A 234 11.31 -1.28 -0.87
N SER A 235 12.02 -1.49 -1.98
CA SER A 235 12.90 -2.65 -2.12
C SER A 235 13.96 -2.75 -1.04
N PHE A 236 14.42 -1.61 -0.48
CA PHE A 236 15.39 -1.61 0.61
C PHE A 236 14.72 -1.91 1.96
N TYR A 237 13.56 -1.30 2.21
CA TYR A 237 12.82 -1.49 3.45
C TYR A 237 12.27 -2.92 3.56
N VAL A 238 11.63 -3.42 2.50
CA VAL A 238 11.12 -4.78 2.41
C VAL A 238 12.26 -5.79 2.50
N SER A 239 13.40 -5.54 1.86
CA SER A 239 14.59 -6.41 2.02
C SER A 239 15.08 -6.44 3.47
N LEU A 240 15.06 -5.31 4.18
CA LEU A 240 15.51 -5.24 5.58
C LEU A 240 14.63 -6.08 6.51
N LEU A 241 13.31 -6.00 6.33
CA LEU A 241 12.37 -6.84 7.08
C LEU A 241 12.48 -8.32 6.67
N SER A 242 12.65 -8.59 5.37
CA SER A 242 12.80 -9.96 4.87
C SER A 242 14.07 -10.64 5.40
N GLU A 243 15.17 -9.90 5.56
CA GLU A 243 16.37 -10.38 6.25
C GLU A 243 16.08 -10.72 7.73
N LYS A 244 15.28 -9.90 8.43
CA LYS A 244 14.83 -10.19 9.81
C LYS A 244 14.00 -11.47 9.84
N TYR A 245 13.10 -11.68 8.88
CA TYR A 245 12.24 -12.87 8.82
C TYR A 245 13.05 -14.14 8.51
N LYS A 246 14.00 -14.04 7.58
CA LYS A 246 14.83 -15.17 7.13
C LYS A 246 15.92 -15.57 8.14
N THR A 247 16.54 -14.60 8.81
CA THR A 247 17.75 -14.84 9.63
C THR A 247 17.54 -14.59 11.12
N GLY A 248 16.38 -14.04 11.51
CA GLY A 248 16.11 -13.58 12.88
C GLY A 248 16.79 -12.26 13.25
N LYS A 249 17.55 -11.62 12.34
CA LYS A 249 18.28 -10.37 12.60
C LYS A 249 18.14 -9.38 11.43
N MET A 250 18.12 -8.08 11.74
CA MET A 250 18.12 -7.03 10.72
C MET A 250 19.51 -6.89 10.08
N ASN A 251 19.77 -7.61 8.99
CA ASN A 251 21.03 -7.55 8.24
C ASN A 251 21.03 -6.40 7.23
N PHE A 252 21.37 -5.20 7.69
CA PHE A 252 21.36 -3.98 6.87
C PHE A 252 22.22 -4.05 5.61
N ILE A 253 23.38 -4.74 5.67
CA ILE A 253 24.29 -4.83 4.53
C ILE A 253 23.67 -5.71 3.44
N SER A 254 23.23 -6.93 3.80
CA SER A 254 22.55 -7.82 2.85
C SER A 254 21.31 -7.17 2.26
N ALA A 255 20.46 -6.61 3.14
CA ALA A 255 19.23 -5.93 2.74
C ALA A 255 19.48 -4.80 1.73
N PHE A 256 20.53 -4.00 1.95
CA PHE A 256 20.89 -2.92 1.04
C PHE A 256 21.27 -3.44 -0.35
N PHE A 257 22.12 -4.46 -0.43
CA PHE A 257 22.55 -5.02 -1.72
C PHE A 257 21.43 -5.76 -2.44
N VAL A 258 20.56 -6.48 -1.72
CA VAL A 258 19.39 -7.13 -2.32
C VAL A 258 18.40 -6.08 -2.83
N GLY A 259 18.11 -5.04 -2.04
CA GLY A 259 17.25 -3.94 -2.46
C GLY A 259 17.80 -3.19 -3.68
N LEU A 260 19.11 -2.92 -3.72
CA LEU A 260 19.77 -2.34 -4.89
C LEU A 260 19.66 -3.25 -6.12
N ARG A 261 19.93 -4.55 -5.94
CA ARG A 261 19.81 -5.54 -7.02
C ARG A 261 18.38 -5.66 -7.54
N SER A 262 17.38 -5.56 -6.66
CA SER A 262 15.97 -5.54 -7.04
C SER A 262 15.67 -4.34 -7.94
N ASN A 263 16.05 -3.13 -7.52
CA ASN A 263 15.88 -1.93 -8.34
C ASN A 263 16.62 -1.99 -9.68
N LEU A 264 17.83 -2.52 -9.71
CA LEU A 264 18.61 -2.66 -10.95
C LEU A 264 17.93 -3.62 -11.93
N LYS A 265 17.44 -4.78 -11.46
CA LYS A 265 16.69 -5.72 -12.30
C LYS A 265 15.35 -5.14 -12.74
N ALA A 266 14.64 -4.47 -11.85
CA ALA A 266 13.37 -3.82 -12.15
C ALA A 266 13.49 -2.72 -13.21
N SER A 267 14.68 -2.12 -13.39
CA SER A 267 14.90 -1.12 -14.44
C SER A 267 14.66 -1.68 -15.86
N SER A 268 14.94 -2.97 -16.08
CA SER A 268 14.65 -3.67 -17.33
C SER A 268 13.28 -4.37 -17.30
N THR A 269 12.96 -5.12 -16.25
CA THR A 269 11.72 -5.92 -16.17
C THR A 269 10.47 -5.09 -15.89
N LYS A 270 10.63 -3.88 -15.35
CA LYS A 270 9.57 -3.03 -14.80
C LYS A 270 8.80 -3.67 -13.64
N GLU A 271 9.39 -4.68 -12.98
CA GLU A 271 8.87 -5.33 -11.77
C GLU A 271 9.61 -4.84 -10.53
N TYR A 272 9.26 -3.63 -10.08
CA TYR A 272 9.77 -3.06 -8.84
C TYR A 272 9.09 -3.73 -7.63
N SER A 273 9.71 -3.60 -6.45
CA SER A 273 9.21 -4.18 -5.18
C SER A 273 7.77 -3.73 -4.85
N SER A 274 7.48 -2.45 -5.11
CA SER A 274 6.11 -1.91 -5.11
C SER A 274 5.91 -0.96 -6.28
N HIS A 275 4.66 -0.76 -6.66
CA HIS A 275 4.24 0.14 -7.73
C HIS A 275 3.18 1.12 -7.25
N ILE A 276 3.20 2.31 -7.84
CA ILE A 276 2.13 3.30 -7.78
C ILE A 276 1.37 3.25 -9.10
N TYR A 277 0.05 3.16 -9.02
CA TYR A 277 -0.89 3.11 -10.12
C TYR A 277 -1.69 4.41 -10.15
N VAL A 278 -1.68 5.08 -11.29
CA VAL A 278 -2.51 6.27 -11.54
C VAL A 278 -3.68 5.84 -12.41
N LEU A 279 -4.89 5.96 -11.86
CA LEU A 279 -6.14 5.52 -12.44
C LEU A 279 -7.06 6.72 -12.65
N LYS A 280 -7.80 6.75 -13.77
CA LYS A 280 -8.78 7.79 -14.09
C LYS A 280 -10.09 7.17 -14.56
N ASN A 281 -11.18 7.92 -14.41
CA ASN A 281 -12.46 7.54 -15.00
C ASN A 281 -12.35 7.47 -16.53
N ASN A 282 -12.92 6.42 -17.13
CA ASN A 282 -12.96 6.30 -18.58
C ASN A 282 -13.96 7.33 -19.14
N GLN A 283 -13.45 8.35 -19.84
CA GLN A 283 -14.28 9.44 -20.40
C GLN A 283 -15.14 8.99 -21.59
N ASN A 284 -14.95 7.76 -22.08
CA ASN A 284 -15.71 7.19 -23.19
C ASN A 284 -16.87 6.28 -22.76
N ALA A 285 -17.12 6.13 -21.45
CA ALA A 285 -18.29 5.40 -20.96
C ALA A 285 -19.54 6.29 -21.12
N LYS A 286 -20.27 6.08 -22.22
CA LYS A 286 -21.64 6.55 -22.43
C LYS A 286 -22.62 5.45 -22.10
#